data_AF-A0AAD8LPL8-F1
#
_entry.id   AF-A0AAD8LPL8-F1
#
_cell.length_a   1.000
_cell.length_b   1.000
_cell.length_c   1.000
_cell.angle_alpha   90.00
_cell.angle_beta   90.00
_cell.angle_gamma   90.00
#
_symmetry.space_group_name_H-M   'P 1'
#
loop_
_entity.id
_entity.type
_entity.pdbx_description
1 polymer ?
#
loop_
_entity_poly.entity_id
_entity_poly.type
_entity_poly.pdbx_seq_one_letter_code
_entity_poly.pdbx_strand_id
1 'polypeptide(L)'
;MWLEDVDAIASEIRDKGYRRIAIQSSDVTAATTLCTELSRRFHESEGKEEFYVLGDVFIGSCCTDLIAAKRCDADYVLHVGPSCQSSIAPQMPVRRVFNRVTLDESILRERVNQVLGAHEFERVLIIYDTAVHHLRYVLCDILRHLHKETFIAECREYVSVNTECTGEQETFCGRTVLSITEKGEEAVTVDSLCLGDKNTLVVYIKTDTACEGSLDQIAISSAGSQFHVIHISNGNASESNEDSLGDKLRLRRYRNVEKVKAADTIGVMVVSRNLRHSSELRLNLAKLIKHSGKRSYALSVNCLTEAKLANFPNIDVYCLMSCGSAAMSLPDEISRRTVSPYDLLVGLDRMDWSMPYEFDFSRLLRYTHIEGVEKQDARKQEMRKLQGGTELKVQVEAFMATLPDNSKRTFSGVDPEYGISDKPTIIKGFHGTASGYEHERLL
;
A
#
# COMPACT_ATOMS: atom_id res chain seq x y z
N MET A 1 -22.12 -8.43 -5.75
CA MET A 1 -21.39 -8.74 -7.01
C MET A 1 -21.54 -7.53 -7.94
N TRP A 2 -20.43 -6.94 -8.38
CA TRP A 2 -20.31 -5.63 -9.06
C TRP A 2 -20.86 -5.52 -10.48
N LEU A 3 -21.79 -6.41 -10.85
CA LEU A 3 -22.28 -6.49 -12.22
C LEU A 3 -22.97 -5.19 -12.68
N GLU A 4 -23.56 -4.44 -11.74
CA GLU A 4 -24.19 -3.14 -12.02
C GLU A 4 -23.19 -2.08 -12.52
N ASP A 5 -21.90 -2.22 -12.22
CA ASP A 5 -20.88 -1.22 -12.60
C ASP A 5 -20.21 -1.54 -13.95
N VAL A 6 -20.51 -2.69 -14.57
CA VAL A 6 -19.84 -3.08 -15.82
C VAL A 6 -20.22 -2.16 -16.98
N ASP A 7 -21.47 -1.70 -17.04
CA ASP A 7 -21.92 -0.77 -18.08
C ASP A 7 -21.28 0.61 -17.93
N ALA A 8 -21.18 1.10 -16.70
CA ALA A 8 -20.50 2.35 -16.38
C ALA A 8 -19.00 2.28 -16.74
N ILE A 9 -18.33 1.18 -16.38
CA ILE A 9 -16.92 0.94 -16.73
C ILE A 9 -16.75 0.85 -18.25
N ALA A 10 -17.64 0.15 -18.95
CA ALA A 10 -17.59 0.03 -20.41
C ALA A 10 -17.82 1.39 -21.11
N SER A 11 -18.72 2.23 -20.59
CA SER A 11 -18.88 3.60 -21.08
C SER A 11 -17.61 4.39 -20.86
N GLU A 12 -17.04 4.36 -19.65
CA GLU A 12 -15.81 5.07 -19.34
C GLU A 12 -14.66 4.67 -20.28
N ILE A 13 -14.50 3.38 -20.57
CA ILE A 13 -13.49 2.86 -21.50
C ILE A 13 -13.68 3.45 -22.91
N ARG A 14 -14.92 3.45 -23.42
CA ARG A 14 -15.24 4.04 -24.74
C ARG A 14 -15.02 5.55 -24.77
N ASP A 15 -15.58 6.25 -23.80
CA ASP A 15 -15.60 7.71 -23.74
C ASP A 15 -14.18 8.29 -23.61
N LYS A 16 -13.30 7.59 -22.88
CA LYS A 16 -11.89 7.98 -22.73
C LYS A 16 -10.96 7.33 -23.76
N GLY A 17 -11.48 6.42 -24.60
CA GLY A 17 -10.75 5.80 -25.71
C GLY A 17 -9.61 4.86 -25.29
N TYR A 18 -9.73 4.18 -24.15
CA TYR A 18 -8.73 3.19 -23.72
C TYR A 18 -8.83 1.91 -24.56
N ARG A 19 -7.69 1.29 -24.86
CA ARG A 19 -7.62 0.14 -25.77
C ARG A 19 -7.04 -1.12 -25.16
N ARG A 20 -6.12 -1.02 -24.19
CA ARG A 20 -5.46 -2.18 -23.59
C ARG A 20 -5.67 -2.11 -22.08
N ILE A 21 -6.63 -2.88 -21.61
CA ILE A 21 -7.14 -2.80 -20.24
C ILE A 21 -6.56 -3.96 -19.44
N ALA A 22 -5.75 -3.63 -18.43
CA ALA A 22 -5.29 -4.60 -17.44
C ALA A 22 -6.29 -4.70 -16.28
N ILE A 23 -6.67 -5.91 -15.92
CA ILE A 23 -7.60 -6.24 -14.84
C ILE A 23 -6.83 -6.98 -13.78
N GLN A 24 -6.82 -6.44 -12.56
CA GLN A 24 -6.16 -7.00 -11.40
C GLN A 24 -7.17 -7.30 -10.31
N SER A 25 -7.04 -8.46 -9.66
CA SER A 25 -7.69 -8.73 -8.39
C SER A 25 -6.89 -9.78 -7.61
N SER A 26 -7.02 -9.78 -6.29
CA SER A 26 -6.62 -10.93 -5.48
C SER A 26 -7.57 -12.12 -5.62
N ASP A 27 -8.80 -11.87 -6.09
CA ASP A 27 -9.75 -12.92 -6.47
C ASP A 27 -9.73 -13.10 -7.99
N VAL A 28 -9.05 -14.16 -8.44
CA VAL A 28 -8.91 -14.49 -9.86
C VAL A 28 -10.29 -14.69 -10.51
N THR A 29 -11.28 -15.19 -9.77
CA THR A 29 -12.65 -15.38 -10.26
C THR A 29 -13.30 -14.03 -10.54
N ALA A 30 -13.13 -13.06 -9.65
CA ALA A 30 -13.64 -11.70 -9.86
C ALA A 30 -13.01 -11.03 -11.09
N ALA A 31 -11.69 -11.15 -11.25
CA ALA A 31 -10.97 -10.58 -12.39
C ALA A 31 -11.39 -11.23 -13.73
N THR A 32 -11.47 -12.57 -13.78
CA THR A 32 -11.85 -13.32 -14.99
C THR A 32 -13.32 -13.10 -15.37
N THR A 33 -14.21 -12.99 -14.37
CA THR A 33 -15.63 -12.67 -14.60
C THR A 33 -15.77 -11.27 -15.21
N LEU A 34 -15.11 -10.26 -14.63
CA LEU A 34 -15.14 -8.90 -15.18
C LEU A 34 -14.54 -8.83 -16.58
N CYS A 35 -13.43 -9.55 -16.82
CA CYS A 35 -12.80 -9.65 -18.13
C CYS A 35 -13.75 -10.23 -19.17
N THR A 36 -14.44 -11.32 -18.85
CA THR A 36 -15.40 -11.98 -19.75
C THR A 36 -16.57 -11.06 -20.09
N GLU A 37 -17.11 -10.38 -19.08
CA GLU A 37 -18.32 -9.58 -19.22
C GLU A 37 -18.05 -8.23 -19.92
N LEU A 38 -16.85 -7.67 -19.77
CA LEU A 38 -16.37 -6.56 -20.62
C LEU A 38 -16.11 -7.04 -22.04
N SER A 39 -15.38 -8.15 -22.22
CA SER A 39 -15.06 -8.68 -23.56
C SER A 39 -16.32 -8.93 -24.39
N ARG A 40 -17.39 -9.45 -23.77
CA ARG A 40 -18.70 -9.65 -24.42
C ARG A 40 -19.29 -8.33 -24.94
N ARG A 41 -19.31 -7.28 -24.11
CA ARG A 41 -19.85 -5.94 -24.49
C ARG A 41 -19.10 -5.31 -25.65
N PHE A 42 -17.78 -5.51 -25.71
CA PHE A 42 -16.95 -4.95 -26.77
C PHE A 42 -16.92 -5.81 -28.04
N HIS A 43 -17.11 -7.14 -27.93
CA HIS A 43 -17.33 -7.99 -29.10
C HIS A 43 -18.62 -7.65 -29.85
N GLU A 44 -19.70 -7.35 -29.12
CA GLU A 44 -20.99 -6.97 -29.71
C GLU A 44 -20.93 -5.63 -30.48
N SER A 45 -19.87 -4.85 -30.31
CA SER A 45 -19.72 -3.49 -30.87
C SER A 45 -18.56 -3.32 -31.87
N GLU A 46 -18.00 -4.40 -32.43
CA GLU A 46 -16.79 -4.39 -33.28
C GLU A 46 -15.56 -3.73 -32.62
N GLY A 47 -15.50 -3.79 -31.28
CA GLY A 47 -14.44 -3.19 -30.49
C GLY A 47 -13.05 -3.74 -30.81
N LYS A 48 -12.03 -2.87 -30.73
CA LYS A 48 -10.60 -3.21 -30.84
C LYS A 48 -9.92 -3.30 -29.48
N GLU A 49 -10.71 -3.28 -28.40
CA GLU A 49 -10.25 -3.28 -27.02
C GLU A 49 -9.78 -4.68 -26.61
N GLU A 50 -8.63 -4.72 -25.96
CA GLU A 50 -7.99 -5.92 -25.46
C GLU A 50 -8.03 -5.92 -23.94
N PHE A 51 -8.49 -7.03 -23.35
CA PHE A 51 -8.59 -7.20 -21.91
C PHE A 51 -7.59 -8.25 -21.42
N TYR A 52 -6.80 -7.89 -20.40
CA TYR A 52 -5.75 -8.74 -19.84
C TYR A 52 -5.99 -8.94 -18.35
N VAL A 53 -5.99 -10.19 -17.87
CA VAL A 53 -5.99 -10.47 -16.43
C VAL A 53 -4.54 -10.56 -15.95
N LEU A 54 -4.16 -9.74 -14.98
CA LEU A 54 -2.84 -9.81 -14.36
C LEU A 54 -2.79 -11.03 -13.42
N GLY A 55 -1.91 -11.99 -13.73
CA GLY A 55 -1.78 -13.24 -12.98
C GLY A 55 -0.96 -13.13 -11.69
N ASP A 56 -0.15 -12.09 -11.55
CA ASP A 56 0.61 -11.83 -10.33
C ASP A 56 -0.22 -11.02 -9.35
N VAL A 57 -0.45 -11.55 -8.15
CA VAL A 57 -0.90 -10.75 -7.01
C VAL A 57 0.36 -10.14 -6.40
N PHE A 58 0.58 -8.85 -6.64
CA PHE A 58 1.65 -8.09 -5.97
C PHE A 58 1.44 -8.09 -4.46
N ILE A 59 2.43 -7.66 -3.66
CA ILE A 59 2.38 -7.72 -2.19
C ILE A 59 1.04 -7.18 -1.65
N GLY A 60 0.20 -8.07 -1.12
CA GLY A 60 -1.11 -7.78 -0.56
C GLY A 60 -2.23 -7.61 -1.61
N SER A 61 -3.47 -7.87 -1.19
CA SER A 61 -4.67 -7.75 -2.03
C SER A 61 -5.00 -6.31 -2.45
N CYS A 62 -4.34 -5.32 -1.86
CA CYS A 62 -4.75 -3.92 -1.90
C CYS A 62 -3.93 -3.03 -2.86
N CYS A 63 -2.77 -3.49 -3.32
CA CYS A 63 -1.84 -2.70 -4.12
C CYS A 63 -2.01 -2.96 -5.61
N THR A 64 -2.09 -1.91 -6.42
CA THR A 64 -2.14 -2.03 -7.89
C THR A 64 -0.74 -2.28 -8.48
N ASP A 65 -0.60 -3.28 -9.34
CA ASP A 65 0.64 -3.62 -10.05
C ASP A 65 0.76 -2.90 -11.39
N LEU A 66 1.22 -1.66 -11.30
CA LEU A 66 1.46 -0.81 -12.46
C LEU A 66 2.67 -1.24 -13.29
N ILE A 67 3.55 -2.10 -12.74
CA ILE A 67 4.71 -2.60 -13.47
C ILE A 67 4.26 -3.71 -14.42
N ALA A 68 3.45 -4.65 -13.93
CA ALA A 68 2.87 -5.72 -14.75
C ALA A 68 1.91 -5.15 -15.81
N ALA A 69 1.06 -4.20 -15.44
CA ALA A 69 0.18 -3.50 -16.38
C ALA A 69 0.99 -2.85 -17.52
N LYS A 70 2.05 -2.10 -17.18
CA LYS A 70 2.93 -1.48 -18.17
C LYS A 70 3.64 -2.50 -19.08
N ARG A 71 4.01 -3.68 -18.57
CA ARG A 71 4.64 -4.74 -19.39
C ARG A 71 3.70 -5.35 -20.43
N CYS A 72 2.39 -5.23 -20.21
CA CYS A 72 1.36 -5.62 -21.17
C CYS A 72 0.92 -4.43 -22.05
N ASP A 73 1.71 -3.35 -22.08
CA ASP A 73 1.39 -2.02 -22.63
C ASP A 73 -0.07 -1.58 -22.38
N ALA A 74 -0.57 -1.84 -21.17
CA ALA A 74 -1.90 -1.40 -20.78
C ALA A 74 -1.94 0.12 -20.68
N ASP A 75 -2.98 0.73 -21.23
CA ASP A 75 -3.27 2.16 -21.13
C ASP A 75 -4.30 2.48 -20.04
N TYR A 76 -4.88 1.44 -19.41
CA TYR A 76 -5.84 1.56 -18.31
C TYR A 76 -5.79 0.35 -17.38
N VAL A 77 -5.98 0.57 -16.07
CA VAL A 77 -6.02 -0.51 -15.07
C VAL A 77 -7.34 -0.52 -14.31
N LEU A 78 -7.97 -1.69 -14.27
CA LEU A 78 -9.10 -2.00 -13.40
C LEU A 78 -8.59 -2.83 -12.21
N HIS A 79 -8.60 -2.25 -11.01
CA HIS A 79 -8.24 -2.94 -9.77
C HIS A 79 -9.50 -3.33 -9.00
N VAL A 80 -9.81 -4.63 -8.95
CA VAL A 80 -11.03 -5.16 -8.32
C VAL A 80 -10.72 -5.68 -6.92
N GLY A 81 -11.50 -5.22 -5.94
CA GLY A 81 -11.43 -5.63 -4.54
C GLY A 81 -10.94 -4.52 -3.62
N PRO A 82 -10.32 -4.87 -2.48
CA PRO A 82 -9.93 -3.90 -1.48
C PRO A 82 -8.76 -3.01 -1.95
N SER A 83 -8.61 -1.84 -1.35
CA SER A 83 -7.53 -0.90 -1.65
C SER A 83 -7.09 -0.15 -0.40
N CYS A 84 -5.78 -0.06 -0.18
CA CYS A 84 -5.18 0.67 0.95
C CYS A 84 -5.26 2.19 0.79
N GLN A 85 -5.82 2.68 -0.34
CA GLN A 85 -5.97 4.09 -0.70
C GLN A 85 -4.67 4.89 -0.74
N SER A 86 -3.52 4.24 -0.62
CA SER A 86 -2.23 4.93 -0.54
C SER A 86 -1.97 5.75 -1.80
N SER A 87 -1.29 6.89 -1.62
CA SER A 87 -0.89 7.80 -2.68
C SER A 87 0.06 7.09 -3.65
N ILE A 88 -0.40 6.87 -4.89
CA ILE A 88 0.40 6.29 -5.97
C ILE A 88 0.73 7.34 -7.03
N ALA A 89 1.79 7.12 -7.79
CA ALA A 89 2.17 7.91 -8.96
C ALA A 89 2.01 7.05 -10.23
N PRO A 90 0.78 6.94 -10.76
CA PRO A 90 0.52 5.95 -11.79
C PRO A 90 0.93 6.45 -13.18
N GLN A 91 1.50 5.58 -14.00
CA GLN A 91 1.90 5.91 -15.38
C GLN A 91 0.74 5.77 -16.40
N MET A 92 -0.40 5.27 -15.93
CA MET A 92 -1.64 5.04 -16.67
C MET A 92 -2.81 5.19 -15.68
N PRO A 93 -4.01 5.60 -16.09
CA PRO A 93 -5.12 5.75 -15.15
C PRO A 93 -5.52 4.42 -14.50
N VAL A 94 -5.94 4.50 -13.24
CA VAL A 94 -6.38 3.35 -12.43
C VAL A 94 -7.79 3.60 -11.94
N ARG A 95 -8.70 2.67 -12.22
CA ARG A 95 -10.04 2.62 -11.63
C ARG A 95 -10.12 1.44 -10.68
N ARG A 96 -10.44 1.73 -9.43
CA ARG A 96 -10.68 0.77 -8.37
C ARG A 96 -12.17 0.44 -8.35
N VAL A 97 -12.48 -0.84 -8.40
CA VAL A 97 -13.82 -1.39 -8.27
C VAL A 97 -13.84 -2.12 -6.93
N PHE A 98 -14.55 -1.61 -5.92
CA PHE A 98 -14.37 -2.06 -4.53
C PHE A 98 -14.98 -3.45 -4.24
N ASN A 99 -15.31 -3.85 -3.00
CA ASN A 99 -16.34 -4.90 -2.72
C ASN A 99 -17.68 -4.33 -2.17
N ARG A 100 -18.88 -4.82 -2.50
CA ARG A 100 -20.11 -4.23 -1.90
C ARG A 100 -20.50 -5.11 -0.74
N VAL A 101 -20.41 -4.56 0.47
CA VAL A 101 -20.93 -5.26 1.64
C VAL A 101 -22.46 -5.34 1.54
N THR A 102 -23.03 -6.51 1.82
CA THR A 102 -24.48 -6.64 1.94
C THR A 102 -24.89 -6.26 3.35
N LEU A 103 -25.47 -5.07 3.53
CA LEU A 103 -25.97 -4.58 4.80
C LEU A 103 -27.21 -3.71 4.57
N ASP A 104 -28.24 -3.88 5.39
CA ASP A 104 -29.40 -2.99 5.37
C ASP A 104 -29.02 -1.59 5.87
N GLU A 105 -29.41 -0.55 5.15
CA GLU A 105 -29.13 0.84 5.51
C GLU A 105 -29.63 1.21 6.91
N SER A 106 -30.76 0.63 7.34
CA SER A 106 -31.34 0.87 8.67
C SER A 106 -30.42 0.36 9.78
N ILE A 107 -29.78 -0.80 9.60
CA ILE A 107 -28.83 -1.37 10.56
C ILE A 107 -27.58 -0.47 10.65
N LEU A 108 -27.09 0.03 9.52
CA LEU A 108 -25.97 0.96 9.50
C LEU A 108 -26.31 2.27 10.24
N ARG A 109 -27.49 2.85 9.95
CA ARG A 109 -27.98 4.06 10.62
C ARG A 109 -28.12 3.87 12.12
N GLU A 110 -28.78 2.80 12.54
CA GLU A 110 -28.98 2.48 13.95
C GLU A 110 -27.64 2.39 14.67
N ARG A 111 -26.71 1.58 14.14
CA ARG A 111 -25.41 1.36 14.77
C ARG A 111 -24.58 2.63 14.84
N VAL A 112 -24.50 3.41 13.75
CA VAL A 112 -23.75 4.68 13.75
C VAL A 112 -24.37 5.67 14.73
N ASN A 113 -25.68 5.86 14.73
CA ASN A 113 -26.36 6.76 15.67
C ASN A 113 -26.18 6.31 17.13
N GLN A 114 -26.17 5.01 17.40
CA GLN A 114 -25.89 4.49 18.74
C GLN A 114 -24.50 4.90 19.22
N VAL A 115 -23.47 4.76 18.39
CA VAL A 115 -22.11 5.21 18.73
C VAL A 115 -22.10 6.73 18.94
N LEU A 116 -22.64 7.51 17.99
CA LEU A 116 -22.64 8.98 18.09
C LEU A 116 -23.42 9.49 19.32
N GLY A 117 -24.47 8.80 19.75
CA GLY A 117 -25.27 9.16 20.93
C GLY A 117 -24.68 8.70 22.27
N ALA A 118 -23.77 7.71 22.25
CA ALA A 118 -23.13 7.17 23.46
C ALA A 118 -21.89 7.96 23.91
N HIS A 119 -21.38 8.88 23.09
CA HIS A 119 -20.11 9.56 23.32
C HIS A 119 -20.23 11.09 23.28
N GLU A 120 -19.49 11.77 24.15
CA GLU A 120 -19.32 13.22 24.10
C GLU A 120 -18.10 13.58 23.27
N PHE A 121 -18.27 14.52 22.33
CA PHE A 121 -17.23 14.97 21.40
C PHE A 121 -17.66 16.30 20.76
N GLU A 122 -16.70 17.11 20.33
CA GLU A 122 -16.91 18.33 19.54
C GLU A 122 -16.85 18.04 18.04
N ARG A 123 -15.98 17.10 17.65
CA ARG A 123 -15.65 16.73 16.28
C ARG A 123 -15.81 15.24 16.06
N VAL A 124 -16.29 14.82 14.89
CA VAL A 124 -16.34 13.41 14.49
C VAL A 124 -15.72 13.19 13.12
N LEU A 125 -14.91 12.15 13.00
CA LEU A 125 -14.37 11.65 11.74
C LEU A 125 -14.89 10.23 11.49
N ILE A 126 -15.69 10.07 10.44
CA ILE A 126 -16.10 8.75 9.93
C ILE A 126 -15.10 8.30 8.87
N ILE A 127 -14.49 7.13 9.09
CA ILE A 127 -13.64 6.44 8.13
C ILE A 127 -14.31 5.12 7.82
N TYR A 128 -14.24 4.68 6.57
CA TYR A 128 -14.82 3.39 6.20
C TYR A 128 -13.91 2.60 5.28
N ASP A 129 -14.08 1.28 5.35
CA ASP A 129 -13.49 0.35 4.41
C ASP A 129 -14.10 0.56 3.01
N THR A 130 -13.28 0.35 1.99
CA THR A 130 -13.67 0.40 0.58
C THR A 130 -14.99 -0.33 0.30
N ALA A 131 -15.26 -1.40 1.04
CA ALA A 131 -16.46 -2.18 0.79
C ALA A 131 -17.80 -1.49 1.15
N VAL A 132 -17.71 -0.47 2.00
CA VAL A 132 -18.83 0.35 2.49
C VAL A 132 -19.02 1.59 1.61
N HIS A 133 -18.14 1.86 0.64
CA HIS A 133 -18.16 3.10 -0.13
C HIS A 133 -19.50 3.38 -0.82
N HIS A 134 -20.20 2.33 -1.29
CA HIS A 134 -21.53 2.46 -1.88
C HIS A 134 -22.61 2.97 -0.89
N LEU A 135 -22.42 2.82 0.43
CA LEU A 135 -23.31 3.32 1.48
C LEU A 135 -22.86 4.68 2.04
N ARG A 136 -21.88 5.35 1.42
CA ARG A 136 -21.38 6.66 1.86
C ARG A 136 -22.50 7.68 2.02
N TYR A 137 -23.49 7.69 1.12
CA TYR A 137 -24.59 8.65 1.18
C TYR A 137 -25.38 8.55 2.50
N VAL A 138 -25.53 7.34 3.05
CA VAL A 138 -26.16 7.09 4.35
C VAL A 138 -25.36 7.76 5.46
N LEU A 139 -24.04 7.61 5.43
CA LEU A 139 -23.13 8.21 6.42
C LEU A 139 -23.18 9.75 6.33
N CYS A 140 -23.12 10.31 5.13
CA CYS A 140 -23.22 11.76 4.92
C CYS A 140 -24.57 12.30 5.41
N ASP A 141 -25.66 11.59 5.18
CA ASP A 141 -26.99 11.97 5.65
C ASP A 141 -27.06 12.02 7.19
N ILE A 142 -26.53 11.00 7.88
CA ILE A 142 -26.42 11.02 9.35
C ILE A 142 -25.61 12.23 9.83
N LEU A 143 -24.45 12.47 9.22
CA LEU A 143 -23.53 13.54 9.63
C LEU A 143 -24.10 14.94 9.39
N ARG A 144 -24.88 15.17 8.31
CA ARG A 144 -25.52 16.46 8.06
C ARG A 144 -26.52 16.88 9.14
N HIS A 145 -27.13 15.90 9.80
CA HIS A 145 -28.07 16.14 10.90
C HIS A 145 -27.39 16.24 12.26
N LEU A 146 -26.08 16.05 12.33
CA LEU A 146 -25.31 16.23 13.54
C LEU A 146 -24.91 17.71 13.65
N HIS A 147 -25.42 18.41 14.67
CA HIS A 147 -25.06 19.81 14.94
C HIS A 147 -23.66 19.94 15.58
N LYS A 148 -22.64 19.31 14.97
CA LYS A 148 -21.24 19.25 15.39
C LYS A 148 -20.33 19.35 14.17
N GLU A 149 -19.03 19.53 14.40
CA GLU A 149 -18.05 19.46 13.31
C GLU A 149 -17.92 18.01 12.84
N THR A 150 -18.26 17.77 11.57
CA THR A 150 -18.29 16.41 11.01
C THR A 150 -17.41 16.28 9.78
N PHE A 151 -16.70 15.16 9.73
CA PHE A 151 -15.76 14.85 8.68
C PHE A 151 -15.94 13.41 8.21
N ILE A 152 -15.67 13.19 6.93
CA ILE A 152 -15.63 11.86 6.34
C ILE A 152 -14.32 11.67 5.57
N ALA A 153 -13.66 10.54 5.81
CA ALA A 153 -12.48 10.12 5.06
C ALA A 153 -12.93 9.23 3.89
N GLU A 154 -12.96 9.80 2.69
CA GLU A 154 -13.52 9.19 1.49
C GLU A 154 -12.49 8.39 0.68
N CYS A 155 -12.92 7.21 0.22
CA CYS A 155 -12.18 6.37 -0.72
C CYS A 155 -12.18 6.99 -2.12
N ARG A 156 -11.06 6.85 -2.85
CA ARG A 156 -10.93 7.31 -4.24
C ARG A 156 -11.05 6.13 -5.20
N GLU A 157 -12.06 6.17 -6.05
CA GLU A 157 -12.27 5.15 -7.08
C GLU A 157 -11.34 5.34 -8.29
N TYR A 158 -11.05 6.57 -8.69
CA TYR A 158 -10.26 6.87 -9.88
C TYR A 158 -8.97 7.62 -9.54
N VAL A 159 -7.84 7.19 -10.12
CA VAL A 159 -6.54 7.84 -10.00
C VAL A 159 -6.00 8.12 -11.40
N SER A 160 -5.75 9.40 -11.69
CA SER A 160 -5.24 9.86 -12.99
C SER A 160 -3.70 9.94 -13.01
N VAL A 161 -3.12 9.97 -14.21
CA VAL A 161 -1.66 10.15 -14.41
C VAL A 161 -1.19 11.53 -13.95
N ASN A 162 -2.00 12.58 -14.16
CA ASN A 162 -1.62 13.98 -13.93
C ASN A 162 -2.11 14.54 -12.58
N THR A 163 -2.14 13.73 -11.53
CA THR A 163 -2.50 14.21 -10.17
C THR A 163 -1.40 15.11 -9.55
N GLU A 164 -0.57 15.73 -10.39
CA GLU A 164 0.47 16.71 -10.07
C GLU A 164 -0.04 18.16 -10.05
N CYS A 165 -1.29 18.45 -10.47
CA CYS A 165 -1.69 19.84 -10.76
C CYS A 165 -2.94 20.40 -10.04
N THR A 166 -3.53 19.70 -9.08
CA THR A 166 -4.52 20.31 -8.18
C THR A 166 -3.96 20.23 -6.77
N GLY A 167 -3.75 21.39 -6.12
CA GLY A 167 -2.97 21.57 -4.89
C GLY A 167 -3.10 20.39 -3.91
N GLU A 168 -1.97 19.97 -3.34
CA GLU A 168 -1.82 18.78 -2.48
C GLU A 168 -3.05 18.57 -1.60
N GLN A 169 -4.04 17.81 -2.09
CA GLN A 169 -5.20 17.46 -1.30
C GLN A 169 -4.70 16.52 -0.23
N GLU A 170 -4.61 17.05 0.98
CA GLU A 170 -4.17 16.27 2.11
C GLU A 170 -5.09 15.05 2.29
N THR A 171 -4.48 13.95 2.70
CA THR A 171 -5.20 12.70 2.90
C THR A 171 -4.97 12.18 4.30
N PHE A 172 -6.01 11.58 4.88
CA PHE A 172 -5.88 10.81 6.10
C PHE A 172 -5.90 9.32 5.75
N CYS A 173 -4.81 8.60 6.04
CA CYS A 173 -4.65 7.19 5.65
C CYS A 173 -4.97 6.93 4.16
N GLY A 174 -4.55 7.83 3.27
CA GLY A 174 -4.77 7.75 1.82
C GLY A 174 -6.15 8.20 1.33
N ARG A 175 -7.06 8.59 2.22
CA ARG A 175 -8.43 9.01 1.90
C ARG A 175 -8.56 10.53 1.86
N THR A 176 -9.37 11.06 0.95
CA THR A 176 -9.68 12.50 0.93
C THR A 176 -10.53 12.83 2.15
N VAL A 177 -10.18 13.88 2.90
CA VAL A 177 -10.98 14.32 4.04
C VAL A 177 -11.95 15.40 3.57
N LEU A 178 -13.22 15.20 3.83
CA LEU A 178 -14.28 16.16 3.52
C LEU A 178 -14.99 16.58 4.80
N SER A 179 -15.21 17.88 4.97
CA SER A 179 -16.15 18.41 5.96
C SER A 179 -17.56 18.28 5.43
N ILE A 180 -18.48 17.78 6.26
CA ILE A 180 -19.90 17.63 5.93
C ILE A 180 -20.68 18.72 6.65
N THR A 181 -21.38 19.55 5.88
CA THR A 181 -22.21 20.65 6.39
C THR A 181 -23.62 20.58 5.80
N GLU A 182 -24.56 21.32 6.37
CA GLU A 182 -25.92 21.48 5.79
C GLU A 182 -25.88 22.06 4.36
N LYS A 183 -24.82 22.82 4.02
CA LYS A 183 -24.67 23.48 2.72
C LYS A 183 -23.98 22.61 1.66
N GLY A 184 -23.41 21.46 2.04
CA GLY A 184 -22.68 20.58 1.15
C GLY A 184 -21.40 20.03 1.76
N GLU A 185 -20.50 19.59 0.89
CA GLU A 185 -19.26 18.89 1.25
C GLU A 185 -18.06 19.68 0.73
N GLU A 186 -17.05 19.89 1.58
CA GLU A 186 -15.85 20.66 1.23
C GLU A 186 -14.59 19.88 1.60
N ALA A 187 -13.59 19.87 0.70
CA ALA A 187 -12.31 19.23 0.99
C ALA A 187 -11.51 20.05 2.01
N VAL A 188 -11.00 19.39 3.04
CA VAL A 188 -10.26 20.03 4.14
C VAL A 188 -8.90 19.36 4.37
N THR A 189 -8.03 20.04 5.09
CA THR A 189 -6.72 19.51 5.50
C THR A 189 -6.84 18.61 6.72
N VAL A 190 -5.89 17.68 6.91
CA VAL A 190 -5.88 16.79 8.08
C VAL A 190 -5.68 17.57 9.37
N ASP A 191 -4.96 18.69 9.30
CA ASP A 191 -4.73 19.58 10.44
C ASP A 191 -6.05 20.12 11.03
N SER A 192 -7.10 20.26 10.20
CA SER A 192 -8.43 20.69 10.67
C SER A 192 -9.16 19.65 11.52
N LEU A 193 -8.74 18.39 11.45
CA LEU A 193 -9.36 17.30 12.22
C LEU A 193 -9.00 17.37 13.71
N CYS A 194 -7.90 18.04 14.06
CA CYS A 194 -7.39 18.13 15.44
C CYS A 194 -7.25 16.74 16.11
N LEU A 195 -6.79 15.76 15.33
CA LEU A 195 -6.55 14.39 15.83
C LEU A 195 -5.51 14.39 16.96
N GLY A 196 -5.72 13.51 17.93
CA GLY A 196 -4.88 13.37 19.12
C GLY A 196 -5.44 14.03 20.38
N ASP A 197 -6.60 14.70 20.30
CA ASP A 197 -7.36 15.13 21.46
C ASP A 197 -8.58 14.23 21.73
N LYS A 198 -9.04 14.23 22.99
CA LYS A 198 -10.24 13.48 23.42
C LYS A 198 -11.55 14.10 22.94
N ASN A 199 -11.53 15.30 22.37
CA ASN A 199 -12.72 15.97 21.84
C ASN A 199 -13.08 15.49 20.43
N THR A 200 -12.19 14.72 19.79
CA THR A 200 -12.40 14.09 18.50
C THR A 200 -12.82 12.64 18.66
N LEU A 201 -13.98 12.29 18.11
CA LEU A 201 -14.44 10.92 17.95
C LEU A 201 -14.08 10.41 16.56
N VAL A 202 -13.28 9.36 16.48
CA VAL A 202 -12.93 8.67 15.24
C VAL A 202 -13.70 7.36 15.19
N VAL A 203 -14.53 7.18 14.16
CA VAL A 203 -15.30 5.95 13.96
C VAL A 203 -14.84 5.28 12.67
N TYR A 204 -14.30 4.08 12.79
CA TYR A 204 -13.91 3.26 11.63
C TYR A 204 -14.93 2.16 11.36
N ILE A 205 -15.55 2.19 10.18
CA ILE A 205 -16.47 1.15 9.71
C ILE A 205 -15.68 0.12 8.91
N LYS A 206 -15.42 -1.02 9.55
CA LYS A 206 -14.60 -2.13 9.03
C LYS A 206 -15.48 -3.24 8.48
N THR A 207 -15.06 -3.89 7.40
CA THR A 207 -15.65 -5.15 6.93
C THR A 207 -14.66 -6.31 7.03
N ASP A 208 -15.13 -7.54 6.82
CA ASP A 208 -14.29 -8.74 6.70
C ASP A 208 -13.31 -8.68 5.53
N THR A 209 -13.59 -7.84 4.52
CA THR A 209 -12.75 -7.67 3.32
C THR A 209 -11.73 -6.53 3.43
N ALA A 210 -11.68 -5.84 4.59
CA ALA A 210 -10.79 -4.71 4.79
C ALA A 210 -9.32 -5.09 4.64
N CYS A 211 -8.49 -4.17 4.13
CA CYS A 211 -7.06 -4.42 4.03
C CYS A 211 -6.45 -4.65 5.42
N GLU A 212 -5.66 -5.71 5.55
CA GLU A 212 -4.92 -6.02 6.77
C GLU A 212 -4.07 -4.82 7.22
N GLY A 213 -4.08 -4.53 8.52
CA GLY A 213 -3.36 -3.39 9.09
C GLY A 213 -4.02 -2.01 8.90
N SER A 214 -5.16 -1.89 8.21
CA SER A 214 -5.87 -0.60 8.11
C SER A 214 -6.37 -0.09 9.47
N LEU A 215 -6.87 -1.00 10.31
CA LEU A 215 -7.29 -0.69 11.68
C LEU A 215 -6.13 -0.08 12.46
N ASP A 216 -5.00 -0.78 12.48
CA ASP A 216 -3.79 -0.36 13.17
C ASP A 216 -3.20 0.93 12.61
N GLN A 217 -3.23 1.12 11.29
CA GLN A 217 -2.81 2.36 10.63
C GLN A 217 -3.68 3.54 11.08
N ILE A 218 -5.00 3.38 11.10
CA ILE A 218 -5.92 4.44 11.55
C ILE A 218 -5.68 4.72 13.03
N ALA A 219 -5.66 3.68 13.87
CA ALA A 219 -5.49 3.79 15.30
C ALA A 219 -4.20 4.55 15.68
N ILE A 220 -3.06 4.20 15.07
CA ILE A 220 -1.79 4.88 15.37
C ILE A 220 -1.76 6.32 14.84
N SER A 221 -2.46 6.60 13.73
CA SER A 221 -2.55 7.95 13.14
C SER A 221 -3.54 8.86 13.87
N SER A 222 -4.46 8.28 14.66
CA SER A 222 -5.43 9.00 15.51
C SER A 222 -5.15 8.81 17.01
N ALA A 223 -3.92 8.41 17.38
CA ALA A 223 -3.57 8.13 18.77
C ALA A 223 -3.79 9.37 19.66
N GLY A 224 -4.53 9.20 20.76
CA GLY A 224 -4.97 10.27 21.66
C GLY A 224 -6.45 10.67 21.50
N SER A 225 -7.07 10.35 20.38
CA SER A 225 -8.51 10.53 20.15
C SER A 225 -9.36 9.36 20.62
N GLN A 226 -10.66 9.60 20.81
CA GLN A 226 -11.62 8.51 21.00
C GLN A 226 -11.70 7.73 19.68
N PHE A 227 -11.54 6.41 19.72
CA PHE A 227 -11.47 5.54 18.56
C PHE A 227 -12.39 4.34 18.71
N HIS A 228 -13.45 4.30 17.90
CA HIS A 228 -14.45 3.24 17.90
C HIS A 228 -14.50 2.55 16.53
N VAL A 229 -14.76 1.25 16.54
CA VAL A 229 -14.85 0.43 15.33
C VAL A 229 -16.23 -0.18 15.22
N ILE A 230 -16.89 0.07 14.10
CA ILE A 230 -18.10 -0.66 13.71
C ILE A 230 -17.67 -1.77 12.75
N HIS A 231 -17.74 -3.01 13.20
CA HIS A 231 -17.44 -4.19 12.39
C HIS A 231 -18.71 -4.70 11.71
N ILE A 232 -18.70 -4.71 10.37
CA ILE A 232 -19.76 -5.29 9.55
C ILE A 232 -19.34 -6.67 9.09
N SER A 233 -20.11 -7.68 9.47
CA SER A 233 -19.91 -9.07 9.07
C SER A 233 -21.26 -9.76 8.90
N ASN A 234 -21.44 -10.51 7.80
CA ASN A 234 -22.63 -11.32 7.51
C ASN A 234 -23.97 -10.56 7.68
N GLY A 235 -24.05 -9.32 7.19
CA GLY A 235 -25.26 -8.50 7.29
C GLY A 235 -25.58 -7.93 8.67
N ASN A 236 -24.68 -8.10 9.65
CA ASN A 236 -24.79 -7.53 10.99
C ASN A 236 -23.70 -6.50 11.24
N ALA A 237 -23.93 -5.61 12.21
CA ALA A 237 -22.96 -4.60 12.64
C ALA A 237 -22.76 -4.65 14.17
N SER A 238 -21.52 -4.83 14.61
CA SER A 238 -21.11 -4.82 16.02
C SER A 238 -20.11 -3.69 16.30
N GLU A 239 -20.07 -3.19 17.52
CA GLU A 239 -19.14 -2.13 17.93
C GLU A 239 -18.02 -2.66 18.84
N SER A 240 -16.81 -2.12 18.70
CA SER A 240 -15.75 -2.19 19.73
C SER A 240 -15.13 -0.82 20.00
N ASN A 241 -14.73 -0.58 21.25
CA ASN A 241 -13.91 0.57 21.63
C ASN A 241 -12.43 0.18 21.50
N GLU A 242 -11.66 1.00 20.79
CA GLU A 242 -10.25 0.81 20.47
C GLU A 242 -9.39 2.02 20.90
N ASP A 243 -9.84 2.85 21.84
CA ASP A 243 -9.18 4.10 22.25
C ASP A 243 -7.69 3.91 22.56
N SER A 244 -7.36 2.82 23.25
CA SER A 244 -5.99 2.53 23.69
C SER A 244 -5.10 1.90 22.62
N LEU A 245 -5.65 1.52 21.46
CA LEU A 245 -4.91 0.77 20.44
C LEU A 245 -3.78 1.59 19.85
N GLY A 246 -4.05 2.86 19.50
CA GLY A 246 -3.05 3.78 18.94
C GLY A 246 -1.84 3.98 19.85
N ASP A 247 -2.08 4.24 21.13
CA ASP A 247 -1.02 4.45 22.12
C ASP A 247 -0.20 3.17 22.36
N LYS A 248 -0.85 2.02 22.42
CA LYS A 248 -0.18 0.71 22.52
C LYS A 248 0.72 0.47 21.31
N LEU A 249 0.25 0.79 20.09
CA LEU A 249 1.01 0.64 18.87
C LEU A 249 2.19 1.62 18.81
N ARG A 250 2.01 2.90 19.19
CA ARG A 250 3.12 3.86 19.32
C ARG A 250 4.17 3.34 20.29
N LEU A 251 3.78 2.89 21.48
CA LEU A 251 4.73 2.36 22.47
C LEU A 251 5.51 1.15 21.95
N ARG A 252 4.85 0.23 21.23
CA ARG A 252 5.52 -0.90 20.57
C ARG A 252 6.54 -0.43 19.52
N ARG A 253 6.18 0.58 18.73
CA ARG A 253 7.01 1.18 17.67
C ARG A 253 8.19 1.98 18.23
N TYR A 254 8.14 2.52 19.44
CA TYR A 254 9.29 3.22 20.04
C TYR A 254 10.56 2.35 20.09
N ARG A 255 10.40 1.02 20.24
CA ARG A 255 11.54 0.08 20.17
C ARG A 255 12.26 0.11 18.83
N ASN A 256 11.57 0.44 17.73
CA ASN A 256 12.17 0.57 16.41
C ASN A 256 13.12 1.78 16.32
N VAL A 257 12.81 2.87 17.02
CA VAL A 257 13.69 4.04 17.12
C VAL A 257 15.02 3.65 17.76
N GLU A 258 14.98 2.89 18.85
CA GLU A 258 16.19 2.39 19.52
C GLU A 258 16.99 1.41 18.63
N LYS A 259 16.32 0.58 17.84
CA LYS A 259 17.00 -0.26 16.82
C LYS A 259 17.75 0.59 15.80
N VAL A 260 17.15 1.68 15.32
CA VAL A 260 17.78 2.59 14.36
C VAL A 260 19.01 3.27 14.96
N LYS A 261 18.91 3.75 16.20
CA LYS A 261 20.05 4.35 16.92
C LYS A 261 21.21 3.37 17.04
N ALA A 262 20.92 2.12 17.43
CA ALA A 262 21.92 1.07 17.61
C ALA A 262 22.50 0.48 16.31
N ALA A 263 21.82 0.63 15.17
CA ALA A 263 22.26 0.05 13.90
C ALA A 263 23.45 0.79 13.27
N ASP A 264 24.45 0.07 12.79
CA ASP A 264 25.55 0.64 12.01
C ASP A 264 25.27 0.57 10.50
N THR A 265 24.44 -0.39 10.09
CA THR A 265 24.12 -0.69 8.69
C THR A 265 22.62 -0.79 8.50
N ILE A 266 22.08 0.07 7.63
CA ILE A 266 20.65 0.18 7.37
C ILE A 266 20.36 -0.17 5.91
N GLY A 267 19.47 -1.14 5.70
CA GLY A 267 18.94 -1.48 4.38
C GLY A 267 17.69 -0.68 4.05
N VAL A 268 17.73 0.21 3.06
CA VAL A 268 16.54 0.91 2.57
C VAL A 268 15.86 0.02 1.53
N MET A 269 14.70 -0.51 1.87
CA MET A 269 14.05 -1.58 1.13
C MET A 269 12.74 -1.12 0.49
N VAL A 270 12.64 -1.22 -0.83
CA VAL A 270 11.44 -0.86 -1.60
C VAL A 270 10.73 -2.13 -2.05
N VAL A 271 9.49 -2.29 -1.56
CA VAL A 271 8.63 -3.42 -1.88
C VAL A 271 7.68 -3.10 -3.04
N SER A 272 7.06 -1.91 -3.04
CA SER A 272 6.26 -1.41 -4.16
C SER A 272 6.86 -0.12 -4.71
N ARG A 273 7.06 -0.06 -6.03
CA ARG A 273 7.59 1.15 -6.71
C ARG A 273 6.51 2.14 -7.12
N ASN A 274 5.25 1.86 -6.79
CA ASN A 274 4.11 2.63 -7.29
C ASN A 274 3.71 3.76 -6.35
N LEU A 275 4.20 3.76 -5.10
CA LEU A 275 3.93 4.81 -4.13
C LEU A 275 4.55 6.14 -4.58
N ARG A 276 3.78 7.21 -4.49
CA ARG A 276 4.20 8.58 -4.82
C ARG A 276 5.41 8.96 -3.97
N HIS A 277 6.36 9.68 -4.56
CA HIS A 277 7.61 10.13 -3.92
C HIS A 277 8.55 9.03 -3.36
N SER A 278 8.27 7.73 -3.60
CA SER A 278 9.10 6.62 -3.10
C SER A 278 10.57 6.70 -3.57
N SER A 279 10.81 7.05 -4.84
CA SER A 279 12.17 7.21 -5.36
C SER A 279 12.94 8.36 -4.71
N GLU A 280 12.28 9.50 -4.52
CA GLU A 280 12.89 10.69 -3.90
C GLU A 280 13.20 10.45 -2.43
N LEU A 281 12.23 9.91 -1.68
CA LEU A 281 12.39 9.59 -0.27
C LEU A 281 13.54 8.58 -0.08
N ARG A 282 13.61 7.52 -0.90
CA ARG A 282 14.70 6.53 -0.85
C ARG A 282 16.07 7.19 -0.99
N LEU A 283 16.22 8.09 -1.96
CA LEU A 283 17.49 8.77 -2.22
C LEU A 283 17.87 9.68 -1.06
N ASN A 284 16.92 10.43 -0.51
CA ASN A 284 17.19 11.33 0.62
C ASN A 284 17.51 10.55 1.90
N LEU A 285 16.77 9.47 2.20
CA LEU A 285 17.08 8.59 3.33
C LEU A 285 18.48 7.98 3.21
N ALA A 286 18.87 7.50 2.03
CA ALA A 286 20.22 6.97 1.83
C ALA A 286 21.32 8.02 2.07
N LYS A 287 21.08 9.29 1.69
CA LYS A 287 21.99 10.41 1.99
C LYS A 287 22.05 10.71 3.49
N LEU A 288 20.89 10.75 4.16
CA LEU A 288 20.78 10.99 5.60
C LEU A 288 21.51 9.93 6.42
N ILE A 289 21.28 8.65 6.12
CA ILE A 289 21.94 7.54 6.81
C ILE A 289 23.46 7.69 6.73
N LYS A 290 23.99 8.01 5.54
CA LYS A 290 25.43 8.23 5.33
C LYS A 290 25.94 9.47 6.08
N HIS A 291 25.17 10.56 6.06
CA HIS A 291 25.52 11.79 6.78
C HIS A 291 25.54 11.58 8.30
N SER A 292 24.70 10.68 8.82
CA SER A 292 24.70 10.25 10.22
C SER A 292 25.79 9.21 10.54
N GLY A 293 26.76 8.98 9.65
CA GLY A 293 27.89 8.08 9.87
C GLY A 293 27.58 6.59 9.74
N LYS A 294 26.39 6.22 9.26
CA LYS A 294 25.95 4.82 9.12
C LYS A 294 26.06 4.34 7.67
N ARG A 295 26.19 3.04 7.46
CA ARG A 295 26.21 2.42 6.12
C ARG A 295 24.80 2.25 5.59
N SER A 296 24.60 2.45 4.29
CA SER A 296 23.29 2.34 3.64
C SER A 296 23.33 1.47 2.38
N TYR A 297 22.41 0.52 2.27
CA TYR A 297 22.20 -0.30 1.09
C TYR A 297 20.77 -0.12 0.57
N ALA A 298 20.60 0.05 -0.75
CA ALA A 298 19.28 0.11 -1.37
C ALA A 298 18.91 -1.26 -1.93
N LEU A 299 17.77 -1.80 -1.50
CA LEU A 299 17.26 -3.10 -1.93
C LEU A 299 15.86 -2.93 -2.55
N SER A 300 15.57 -3.68 -3.59
CA SER A 300 14.21 -3.79 -4.14
C SER A 300 13.85 -5.27 -4.22
N VAL A 301 12.74 -5.62 -3.57
CA VAL A 301 12.33 -7.02 -3.44
C VAL A 301 10.85 -7.18 -3.77
N ASN A 302 10.58 -8.09 -4.70
CA ASN A 302 9.31 -8.83 -4.83
C ASN A 302 8.93 -9.46 -3.48
N CYS A 303 7.68 -9.44 -3.01
CA CYS A 303 7.15 -10.27 -1.91
C CYS A 303 8.11 -10.52 -0.74
N LEU A 304 8.04 -9.70 0.30
CA LEU A 304 8.94 -9.76 1.44
C LEU A 304 8.78 -11.08 2.23
N THR A 305 9.89 -11.78 2.48
CA THR A 305 9.92 -13.01 3.29
C THR A 305 11.10 -12.97 4.25
N GLU A 306 11.03 -13.72 5.34
CA GLU A 306 12.14 -13.84 6.29
C GLU A 306 13.42 -14.35 5.60
N ALA A 307 13.31 -15.34 4.72
CA ALA A 307 14.45 -15.88 3.98
C ALA A 307 15.16 -14.82 3.12
N LYS A 308 14.41 -13.88 2.51
CA LYS A 308 15.01 -12.77 1.73
C LYS A 308 15.79 -11.81 2.63
N LEU A 309 15.31 -11.56 3.84
CA LEU A 309 16.02 -10.73 4.83
C LEU A 309 17.26 -11.44 5.38
N ALA A 310 17.19 -12.77 5.55
CA ALA A 310 18.30 -13.58 6.06
C ALA A 310 19.51 -13.64 5.12
N ASN A 311 19.32 -13.39 3.81
CA ASN A 311 20.39 -13.35 2.81
C ASN A 311 21.36 -12.18 2.96
N PHE A 312 21.01 -11.14 3.73
CA PHE A 312 21.89 -10.01 3.99
C PHE A 312 22.14 -9.87 5.51
N PRO A 313 22.95 -10.77 6.11
CA PRO A 313 23.17 -10.82 7.56
C PRO A 313 23.90 -9.59 8.12
N ASN A 314 24.53 -8.79 7.25
CA ASN A 314 25.25 -7.57 7.62
C ASN A 314 24.36 -6.34 7.77
N ILE A 315 23.08 -6.45 7.45
CA ILE A 315 22.13 -5.36 7.62
C ILE A 315 21.49 -5.53 9.00
N ASP A 316 21.74 -4.57 9.88
CA ASP A 316 21.24 -4.60 11.26
C ASP A 316 19.73 -4.38 11.30
N VAL A 317 19.24 -3.48 10.44
CA VAL A 317 17.82 -3.14 10.35
C VAL A 317 17.43 -2.69 8.94
N TYR A 318 16.21 -3.02 8.53
CA TYR A 318 15.66 -2.62 7.24
C TYR A 318 14.64 -1.50 7.39
N CYS A 319 14.88 -0.36 6.74
CA CYS A 319 13.84 0.65 6.55
C CYS A 319 12.93 0.20 5.41
N LEU A 320 11.72 -0.22 5.76
CA LEU A 320 10.73 -0.72 4.80
C LEU A 320 9.92 0.44 4.21
N MET A 321 10.09 0.67 2.91
CA MET A 321 9.28 1.60 2.14
C MET A 321 8.03 0.90 1.60
N SER A 322 6.96 0.93 2.39
CA SER A 322 5.64 0.38 2.05
C SER A 322 4.52 1.36 2.44
N CYS A 323 3.29 1.07 2.02
CA CYS A 323 2.13 1.78 2.55
C CYS A 323 1.88 1.44 4.03
N GLY A 324 1.08 2.27 4.71
CA GLY A 324 0.78 2.11 6.13
C GLY A 324 0.13 0.76 6.48
N SER A 325 -0.93 0.38 5.76
CA SER A 325 -1.60 -0.92 5.98
C SER A 325 -0.64 -2.10 5.87
N ALA A 326 0.24 -2.14 4.86
CA ALA A 326 1.26 -3.19 4.74
C ALA A 326 2.33 -3.12 5.83
N ALA A 327 2.76 -1.92 6.24
CA ALA A 327 3.72 -1.74 7.32
C ALA A 327 3.19 -2.22 8.68
N MET A 328 1.86 -2.17 8.88
CA MET A 328 1.20 -2.57 10.12
C MET A 328 0.76 -4.05 10.15
N SER A 329 0.72 -4.73 9.00
CA SER A 329 0.28 -6.14 8.88
C SER A 329 1.44 -7.13 8.70
N LEU A 330 2.69 -6.70 8.88
CA LEU A 330 3.84 -7.58 8.72
C LEU A 330 3.83 -8.72 9.74
N PRO A 331 4.16 -9.97 9.32
CA PRO A 331 4.46 -11.05 10.23
C PRO A 331 5.54 -10.68 11.24
N ASP A 332 5.46 -11.26 12.44
CA ASP A 332 6.35 -10.96 13.56
C ASP A 332 7.84 -11.12 13.22
N GLU A 333 8.18 -12.15 12.45
CA GLU A 333 9.55 -12.48 12.02
C GLU A 333 10.15 -11.36 11.18
N ILE A 334 9.33 -10.78 10.29
CA ILE A 334 9.70 -9.66 9.42
C ILE A 334 9.71 -8.36 10.22
N SER A 335 8.62 -8.11 10.96
CA SER A 335 8.40 -6.90 11.75
C SER A 335 9.56 -6.61 12.72
N ARG A 336 10.15 -7.65 13.33
CA ARG A 336 11.28 -7.50 14.24
C ARG A 336 12.53 -6.91 13.59
N ARG A 337 12.74 -7.12 12.28
CA ARG A 337 13.91 -6.62 11.53
C ARG A 337 13.63 -5.39 10.69
N THR A 338 12.38 -4.93 10.65
CA THR A 338 11.97 -3.79 9.83
C THR A 338 11.57 -2.59 10.68
N VAL A 339 11.79 -1.40 10.14
CA VAL A 339 11.34 -0.11 10.70
C VAL A 339 10.68 0.70 9.58
N SER A 340 9.77 1.60 9.93
CA SER A 340 9.19 2.51 8.94
C SER A 340 10.15 3.66 8.60
N PRO A 341 9.90 4.42 7.53
CA PRO A 341 10.64 5.65 7.26
C PRO A 341 10.47 6.70 8.38
N TYR A 342 9.31 6.74 9.05
CA TYR A 342 9.11 7.58 10.23
C TYR A 342 10.03 7.16 11.39
N ASP A 343 10.05 5.86 11.73
CA ASP A 343 10.90 5.31 12.79
C ASP A 343 12.38 5.64 12.52
N LEU A 344 12.81 5.55 11.24
CA LEU A 344 14.16 5.89 10.80
C LEU A 344 14.46 7.38 11.00
N LEU A 345 13.56 8.28 10.61
CA LEU A 345 13.77 9.73 10.74
C LEU A 345 13.85 10.15 12.21
N VAL A 346 13.02 9.57 13.09
CA VAL A 346 13.13 9.80 14.54
C VAL A 346 14.45 9.25 15.08
N GLY A 347 14.84 8.03 14.69
CA GLY A 347 16.10 7.42 15.15
C GLY A 347 17.37 8.09 14.63
N LEU A 348 17.27 8.93 13.59
CA LEU A 348 18.35 9.77 13.08
C LEU A 348 18.25 11.23 13.57
N ASP A 349 17.42 11.49 14.59
CA ASP A 349 17.18 12.81 15.18
C ASP A 349 16.71 13.88 14.16
N ARG A 350 15.93 13.47 13.16
CA ARG A 350 15.31 14.37 12.16
C ARG A 350 13.87 14.72 12.45
N MET A 351 13.21 13.92 13.28
CA MET A 351 11.83 14.13 13.73
C MET A 351 11.76 13.87 15.22
N ASP A 352 10.93 14.64 15.92
CA ASP A 352 10.60 14.36 17.31
C ASP A 352 9.53 13.25 17.40
N TRP A 353 9.66 12.38 18.41
CA TRP A 353 8.72 11.27 18.59
C TRP A 353 7.29 11.72 18.91
N SER A 354 7.10 12.89 19.53
CA SER A 354 5.80 13.43 19.91
C SER A 354 4.91 13.76 18.70
N MET A 355 5.52 14.00 17.53
CA MET A 355 4.80 14.26 16.29
C MET A 355 3.82 13.13 15.93
N PRO A 356 2.74 13.41 15.19
CA PRO A 356 1.85 12.38 14.67
C PRO A 356 2.60 11.33 13.86
N TYR A 357 2.25 10.06 14.04
CA TYR A 357 2.90 8.96 13.31
C TYR A 357 2.51 8.99 11.83
N GLU A 358 3.50 9.09 10.94
CA GLU A 358 3.25 9.37 9.53
C GLU A 358 3.70 8.22 8.60
N PHE A 359 2.89 7.95 7.57
CA PHE A 359 3.15 6.94 6.54
C PHE A 359 3.22 7.55 5.12
N ASP A 360 2.72 8.77 4.91
CA ASP A 360 2.76 9.46 3.62
C ASP A 360 4.17 9.98 3.33
N PHE A 361 4.74 9.51 2.22
CA PHE A 361 6.11 9.84 1.84
C PHE A 361 6.30 11.31 1.51
N SER A 362 5.27 11.99 0.99
CA SER A 362 5.30 13.41 0.66
C SER A 362 5.47 14.26 1.93
N ARG A 363 4.81 13.85 3.03
CA ARG A 363 4.96 14.51 4.33
C ARG A 363 6.30 14.18 4.99
N LEU A 364 6.74 12.93 4.92
CA LEU A 364 8.04 12.53 5.46
C LEU A 364 9.21 13.22 4.75
N LEU A 365 9.10 13.51 3.45
CA LEU A 365 10.11 14.23 2.68
C LEU A 365 10.48 15.59 3.28
N ARG A 366 9.54 16.28 3.94
CA ARG A 366 9.76 17.57 4.60
C ARG A 366 10.89 17.52 5.65
N TYR A 367 11.13 16.36 6.23
CA TYR A 367 12.15 16.12 7.26
C TYR A 367 13.45 15.53 6.71
N THR A 368 13.59 15.45 5.38
CA THR A 368 14.74 14.79 4.75
C THR A 368 15.80 15.75 4.23
N HIS A 369 15.57 17.06 4.36
CA HIS A 369 16.52 18.07 3.91
C HIS A 369 17.79 18.07 4.77
N ILE A 370 18.94 18.17 4.09
CA ILE A 370 20.25 18.34 4.72
C ILE A 370 20.76 19.73 4.31
N GLU A 371 20.98 20.61 5.29
CA GLU A 371 21.58 21.92 5.04
C GLU A 371 22.99 21.79 4.47
N GLY A 372 23.33 22.60 3.46
CA GLY A 372 24.69 22.66 2.88
C GLY A 372 25.05 21.59 1.84
N VAL A 373 24.11 20.73 1.41
CA VAL A 373 24.32 19.77 0.31
C VAL A 373 23.66 20.29 -0.96
N GLU A 374 24.44 20.67 -1.97
CA GLU A 374 23.92 21.06 -3.29
C GLU A 374 23.02 19.96 -3.89
N LYS A 375 21.93 20.36 -4.56
CA LYS A 375 21.07 19.45 -5.34
C LYS A 375 21.89 18.83 -6.48
N GLN A 376 22.59 17.73 -6.22
CA GLN A 376 23.08 16.87 -7.31
C GLN A 376 21.88 16.30 -8.06
N ASP A 377 21.90 16.42 -9.39
CA ASP A 377 20.88 15.92 -10.30
C ASP A 377 20.43 14.49 -9.94
N ALA A 378 19.18 14.37 -9.46
CA ALA A 378 18.55 13.10 -9.12
C ALA A 378 18.48 12.12 -10.31
N ARG A 379 18.66 12.63 -11.55
CA ARG A 379 18.65 11.83 -12.79
C ARG A 379 19.83 10.86 -12.93
N LYS A 380 20.91 10.97 -12.15
CA LYS A 380 22.09 10.09 -12.30
C LYS A 380 22.16 8.89 -11.34
N GLN A 381 21.24 8.77 -10.37
CA GLN A 381 21.12 7.58 -9.50
C GLN A 381 19.83 6.80 -9.81
N GLU A 382 19.63 6.45 -11.08
CA GLU A 382 18.76 5.33 -11.38
C GLU A 382 19.26 4.09 -10.62
N MET A 383 18.33 3.30 -10.08
CA MET A 383 18.66 1.92 -9.73
C MET A 383 19.11 1.25 -11.02
N ARG A 384 20.42 1.24 -11.27
CA ARG A 384 20.98 0.51 -12.41
C ARG A 384 20.46 -0.91 -12.29
N LYS A 385 19.65 -1.34 -13.27
CA LYS A 385 19.43 -2.76 -13.47
C LYS A 385 20.82 -3.33 -13.62
N LEU A 386 21.22 -4.18 -12.68
CA LEU A 386 22.39 -5.00 -12.85
C LEU A 386 22.08 -5.91 -14.04
N GLN A 387 22.47 -5.49 -15.24
CA GLN A 387 22.40 -6.33 -16.42
C GLN A 387 23.37 -7.49 -16.17
N GLY A 388 22.90 -8.72 -16.39
CA GLY A 388 23.71 -9.91 -16.17
C GLY A 388 25.06 -9.81 -16.89
N GLY A 389 26.14 -10.19 -16.20
CA GLY A 389 27.50 -10.10 -16.72
C GLY A 389 28.56 -9.86 -15.63
N THR A 390 29.75 -9.49 -16.06
CA THR A 390 30.95 -9.30 -15.22
C THR A 390 30.80 -8.18 -14.19
N GLU A 391 30.04 -7.13 -14.48
CA GLU A 391 29.82 -6.00 -13.54
C GLU A 391 28.94 -6.42 -12.33
N LEU A 392 27.90 -7.22 -12.58
CA LEU A 392 27.09 -7.84 -11.51
C LEU A 392 27.96 -8.79 -10.69
N LYS A 393 28.80 -9.61 -11.34
CA LYS A 393 29.70 -10.53 -10.66
C LYS A 393 30.69 -9.79 -9.75
N VAL A 394 31.31 -8.71 -10.23
CA VAL A 394 32.27 -7.91 -9.44
C VAL A 394 31.59 -7.19 -8.27
N GLN A 395 30.39 -6.62 -8.45
CA GLN A 395 29.69 -5.95 -7.35
C GLN A 395 29.10 -6.95 -6.35
N VAL A 396 28.60 -8.09 -6.82
CA VAL A 396 28.20 -9.20 -5.93
C VAL A 396 29.43 -9.73 -5.21
N GLU A 397 30.56 -9.95 -5.87
CA GLU A 397 31.80 -10.38 -5.20
C GLU A 397 32.30 -9.35 -4.20
N ALA A 398 32.28 -8.05 -4.53
CA ALA A 398 32.64 -6.99 -3.59
C ALA A 398 31.68 -6.94 -2.40
N PHE A 399 30.37 -7.04 -2.63
CA PHE A 399 29.37 -7.12 -1.58
C PHE A 399 29.55 -8.39 -0.72
N MET A 400 29.71 -9.55 -1.34
CA MET A 400 29.95 -10.84 -0.69
C MET A 400 31.28 -10.84 0.07
N ALA A 401 32.30 -10.12 -0.40
CA ALA A 401 33.57 -9.94 0.31
C ALA A 401 33.44 -9.04 1.54
N THR A 402 32.41 -8.18 1.61
CA THR A 402 32.07 -7.47 2.85
C THR A 402 31.25 -8.31 3.83
N LEU A 403 30.71 -9.46 3.39
CA LEU A 403 30.05 -10.41 4.29
C LEU A 403 31.12 -11.18 5.10
N PRO A 404 30.93 -11.35 6.43
CA PRO A 404 31.78 -12.21 7.25
C PRO A 404 31.86 -13.62 6.65
N ASP A 405 33.03 -14.25 6.80
CA ASP A 405 33.25 -15.63 6.36
C ASP A 405 32.17 -16.57 6.92
N ASN A 406 31.36 -17.13 6.01
CA ASN A 406 30.26 -18.03 6.31
C ASN A 406 30.68 -19.51 6.30
N SER A 407 31.98 -19.81 6.22
CA SER A 407 32.55 -21.17 6.18
C SER A 407 32.18 -22.07 7.38
N LYS A 408 31.68 -21.49 8.48
CA LYS A 408 31.36 -22.19 9.73
C LYS A 408 29.86 -22.43 9.98
N ARG A 409 28.97 -22.17 9.02
CA ARG A 409 27.54 -22.50 9.19
C ARG A 409 27.31 -24.02 9.20
N THR A 410 26.46 -24.48 10.11
CA THR A 410 25.96 -25.86 10.17
C THR A 410 24.68 -26.07 9.33
N PHE A 411 24.01 -25.00 8.92
CA PHE A 411 22.79 -25.04 8.12
C PHE A 411 23.12 -24.86 6.63
N SER A 412 23.00 -25.94 5.84
CA SER A 412 23.29 -25.99 4.40
C SER A 412 22.07 -25.77 3.50
N GLY A 413 20.93 -25.32 4.06
CA GLY A 413 19.66 -25.24 3.33
C GLY A 413 18.94 -26.59 3.26
N VAL A 414 17.82 -26.63 2.52
CA VAL A 414 17.10 -27.88 2.22
C VAL A 414 17.97 -28.68 1.25
N ASP A 415 18.31 -29.92 1.61
CA ASP A 415 18.96 -30.84 0.68
C ASP A 415 18.02 -31.04 -0.52
N PRO A 416 18.40 -30.61 -1.75
CA PRO A 416 17.55 -30.72 -2.92
C PRO A 416 17.23 -32.18 -3.28
N GLU A 417 17.94 -33.15 -2.70
CA GLU A 417 17.70 -34.59 -2.86
C GLU A 417 16.83 -35.17 -1.73
N TYR A 418 16.44 -34.37 -0.73
CA TYR A 418 15.62 -34.83 0.40
C TYR A 418 14.26 -35.32 -0.07
N GLY A 419 14.01 -36.62 0.10
CA GLY A 419 12.76 -37.27 -0.31
C GLY A 419 12.68 -37.66 -1.79
N ILE A 420 13.78 -37.53 -2.55
CA ILE A 420 13.85 -37.95 -3.95
C ILE A 420 14.53 -39.32 -4.05
N SER A 421 13.76 -40.36 -4.40
CA SER A 421 14.29 -41.72 -4.58
C SER A 421 15.04 -41.92 -5.90
N ASP A 422 14.66 -41.18 -6.94
CA ASP A 422 15.28 -41.21 -8.27
C ASP A 422 15.80 -39.82 -8.64
N LYS A 423 17.13 -39.69 -8.74
CA LYS A 423 17.74 -38.40 -9.08
C LYS A 423 17.26 -37.95 -10.47
N PRO A 424 16.57 -36.80 -10.59
CA PRO A 424 16.09 -36.32 -11.87
C PRO A 424 17.28 -36.05 -12.78
N THR A 425 17.27 -36.68 -13.96
CA THR A 425 18.32 -36.46 -14.96
C THR A 425 18.06 -35.11 -15.62
N ILE A 426 19.00 -34.17 -15.47
CA ILE A 426 18.89 -32.86 -16.13
C ILE A 426 19.03 -33.07 -17.62
N ILE A 427 17.92 -32.95 -18.34
CA ILE A 427 17.88 -32.94 -19.80
C ILE A 427 18.00 -31.51 -20.29
N LYS A 428 18.83 -31.29 -21.31
CA LYS A 428 19.01 -29.98 -21.93
C LYS A 428 17.67 -29.52 -22.50
N GLY A 429 17.17 -28.36 -22.03
CA GLY A 429 15.93 -27.77 -22.51
C GLY A 429 15.99 -27.37 -23.98
N PHE A 430 14.82 -27.18 -24.60
CA PHE A 430 14.71 -26.69 -25.97
C PHE A 430 15.24 -25.26 -26.07
N HIS A 431 15.85 -24.93 -27.22
CA HIS A 431 16.37 -23.60 -27.54
C HIS A 431 15.34 -22.83 -28.37
N GLY A 432 15.05 -21.59 -27.96
CA GLY A 432 14.07 -20.69 -28.59
C GLY A 432 13.40 -19.79 -27.57
N THR A 433 12.60 -18.83 -28.01
CA THR A 433 11.64 -18.12 -27.13
C THR A 433 10.42 -18.99 -26.92
N ALA A 434 9.78 -18.94 -25.75
CA ALA A 434 8.63 -19.79 -25.43
C ALA A 434 7.45 -19.71 -26.43
N SER A 435 7.37 -18.63 -27.22
CA SER A 435 6.41 -18.43 -28.31
C SER A 435 6.86 -18.97 -29.68
N GLY A 436 7.99 -19.66 -29.77
CA GLY A 436 8.63 -20.06 -31.02
C GLY A 436 9.79 -21.02 -30.82
N TYR A 437 9.55 -22.14 -30.15
CA TYR A 437 10.52 -23.23 -30.13
C TYR A 437 10.71 -23.78 -31.55
N GLU A 438 11.95 -23.84 -32.03
CA GLU A 438 12.27 -24.27 -33.40
C GLU A 438 11.85 -25.73 -33.72
N HIS A 439 11.47 -26.51 -32.71
CA HIS A 439 11.22 -27.95 -32.83
C HIS A 439 9.86 -28.41 -32.28
N GLU A 440 8.89 -27.52 -32.10
CA GLU A 440 7.52 -27.96 -31.83
C GLU A 440 6.93 -28.63 -33.08
N ARG A 441 6.91 -29.97 -33.09
CA ARG A 441 5.95 -30.70 -33.93
C ARG A 441 4.59 -30.57 -33.27
N LEU A 442 3.72 -29.78 -33.89
CA LEU A 442 2.28 -29.77 -33.61
C LEU A 442 1.76 -31.21 -33.73
N LEU A 443 1.27 -31.76 -32.62
CA LEU A 443 0.43 -32.95 -32.57
C LEU A 443 -0.98 -32.53 -32.14
#